data_AF-A0A4U7KNW3-F1
#
_entry.id   AF-A0A4U7KNW3-F1
#
_cell.length_a   1.000
_cell.length_b   1.000
_cell.length_c   1.000
_cell.angle_alpha   90.00
_cell.angle_beta   90.00
_cell.angle_gamma   90.00
#
_symmetry.space_group_name_H-M   'P 1'
#
loop_
_entity.id
_entity.type
_entity.pdbx_description
1 polymer ?
#
loop_
_entity_poly.entity_id
_entity_poly.type
_entity_poly.pdbx_seq_one_letter_code
_entity_poly.pdbx_strand_id
1 'polypeptide(L)'
;MASASTSHSTGEPGPSLPEASSHQLSKRLQYDALLDAEAGTSSGSTSLGSPAAHPSYPAVAPLCRQYPTQASAIFQTYLDLKNGAAAWDVVEPLALSSHPQSAVGQKTVKGSDLSGISDAEAEALIEQRLQALHAGTGRLGVVGAGSGQDDAEELLENGLAAIQGRRKDAKSYEIVIPLTITQHLRPAQLNAIFSLIEAHAASCAPGLDIDTAHVLLAIIAPDSTLVYYVVSQGMVKPVN
;
A
#
# COMPACT_ATOMS: atom_id res chain seq x y z
N MET A 1 29.64 57.69 44.15
CA MET A 1 29.25 56.36 44.65
C MET A 1 29.32 55.39 43.49
N ALA A 2 29.77 54.16 43.77
CA ALA A 2 29.96 52.99 42.87
C ALA A 2 31.42 52.74 42.44
N SER A 3 32.18 52.11 43.34
CA SER A 3 33.35 51.29 43.04
C SER A 3 32.86 49.91 42.59
N ALA A 4 33.27 49.44 41.41
CA ALA A 4 33.04 48.08 40.96
C ALA A 4 34.37 47.32 41.02
N SER A 5 34.44 46.38 41.98
CA SER A 5 35.58 45.52 42.23
C SER A 5 35.62 44.37 41.23
N THR A 6 36.78 44.21 40.59
CA THR A 6 37.20 43.07 39.78
C THR A 6 37.39 41.84 40.66
N SER A 7 36.76 40.71 40.33
CA SER A 7 37.11 39.40 40.88
C SER A 7 37.58 38.46 39.77
N HIS A 8 38.88 38.19 39.77
CA HIS A 8 39.47 37.03 39.10
C HIS A 8 39.05 35.76 39.85
N SER A 9 38.56 34.75 39.12
CA SER A 9 38.48 33.37 39.61
C SER A 9 39.39 32.51 38.72
N THR A 10 40.50 32.11 39.30
CA THR A 10 41.48 31.13 38.80
C THR A 10 40.85 29.74 38.74
N GLY A 11 40.77 29.15 37.54
CA GLY A 11 40.38 27.77 37.34
C GLY A 11 41.51 26.82 37.72
N GLU A 12 41.22 25.88 38.64
CA GLU A 12 42.08 24.72 38.88
C GLU A 12 41.79 23.61 37.86
N PRO A 13 42.80 22.98 37.25
CA PRO A 13 42.61 21.80 36.42
C PRO A 13 42.45 20.57 37.31
N GLY A 14 41.25 19.97 37.32
CA GLY A 14 41.02 18.68 37.94
C GLY A 14 41.84 17.56 37.27
N PRO A 15 42.11 16.44 37.99
CA PRO A 15 43.01 15.39 37.51
C PRO A 15 42.46 14.72 36.25
N SER A 16 43.26 14.72 35.18
CA SER A 16 42.97 14.02 33.93
C SER A 16 42.94 12.50 34.18
N LEU A 17 41.88 11.85 33.71
CA LEU A 17 41.74 10.39 33.73
C LEU A 17 42.91 9.75 32.97
N PRO A 18 43.47 8.62 33.44
CA PRO A 18 44.57 7.95 32.76
C PRO A 18 44.14 7.49 31.36
N GLU A 19 44.99 7.77 30.38
CA GLU A 19 44.79 7.36 29.00
C GLU A 19 44.74 5.82 28.91
N ALA A 20 43.74 5.28 28.21
CA ALA A 20 43.53 3.85 28.13
C ALA A 20 44.75 3.18 27.49
N SER A 21 45.32 2.19 28.18
CA SER A 21 46.45 1.42 27.64
C SER A 21 46.10 0.76 26.29
N SER A 22 47.09 0.57 25.42
CA SER A 22 46.93 -0.09 24.11
C SER A 22 46.23 -1.44 24.21
N HIS A 23 46.48 -2.18 25.29
CA HIS A 23 45.83 -3.46 25.57
C HIS A 23 44.33 -3.32 25.90
N GLN A 24 43.91 -2.24 26.57
CA GLN A 24 42.50 -1.95 26.82
C GLN A 24 41.76 -1.49 25.55
N LEU A 25 42.44 -0.73 24.68
CA LEU A 25 41.89 -0.36 23.37
C LEU A 25 41.68 -1.59 22.47
N SER A 26 42.64 -2.52 22.46
CA SER A 26 42.53 -3.76 21.69
C SER A 26 41.38 -4.66 22.18
N LYS A 27 41.17 -4.78 23.50
CA LYS A 27 40.04 -5.54 24.05
C LYS A 27 38.69 -4.90 23.76
N ARG A 28 38.63 -3.55 23.75
CA ARG A 28 37.42 -2.82 23.41
C ARG A 28 37.05 -3.00 21.94
N LEU A 29 38.01 -2.90 21.03
CA LEU A 29 37.79 -3.21 19.61
C LEU A 29 37.32 -4.65 19.37
N GLN A 30 37.83 -5.61 20.13
CA GLN A 30 37.34 -7.00 20.06
C GLN A 30 35.90 -7.15 20.59
N TYR A 31 35.55 -6.42 21.66
CA TYR A 31 34.19 -6.41 22.19
C TYR A 31 33.21 -5.73 21.23
N ASP A 32 33.61 -4.61 20.63
CA ASP A 32 32.81 -3.89 19.63
C ASP A 32 32.61 -4.77 18.39
N ALA A 33 33.65 -5.47 17.92
CA ALA A 33 33.53 -6.43 16.82
C ALA A 33 32.62 -7.63 17.12
N LEU A 34 32.58 -8.09 18.37
CA LEU A 34 31.65 -9.14 18.83
C LEU A 34 30.21 -8.61 18.91
N LEU A 35 30.02 -7.40 19.45
CA LEU A 35 28.72 -6.72 19.47
C LEU A 35 28.16 -6.47 18.06
N ASP A 36 29.01 -6.06 17.12
CA ASP A 36 28.64 -5.87 15.71
C ASP A 36 28.31 -7.21 15.00
N ALA A 37 28.97 -8.30 15.40
CA ALA A 37 28.64 -9.64 14.90
C ALA A 37 27.31 -10.17 15.46
N GLU A 38 26.95 -9.81 16.69
CA GLU A 38 25.68 -10.19 17.35
C GLU A 38 24.50 -9.30 16.94
N ALA A 39 24.76 -8.05 16.55
CA ALA A 39 23.77 -7.12 16.00
C ALA A 39 23.25 -7.53 14.60
N GLY A 40 23.69 -8.68 14.09
CA GLY A 40 23.45 -9.09 12.72
C GLY A 40 24.26 -8.18 11.81
N THR A 41 25.20 -8.77 11.09
CA THR A 41 25.55 -8.23 9.78
C THR A 41 24.21 -7.97 9.09
N SER A 42 23.92 -6.70 8.80
CA SER A 42 22.76 -6.33 7.98
C SER A 42 22.93 -7.14 6.72
N SER A 43 22.23 -8.28 6.68
CA SER A 43 22.29 -9.26 5.61
C SER A 43 22.24 -8.44 4.36
N GLY A 44 23.35 -8.44 3.61
CA GLY A 44 23.53 -7.59 2.45
C GLY A 44 22.24 -7.64 1.70
N SER A 45 21.55 -6.50 1.65
CA SER A 45 20.22 -6.38 1.07
C SER A 45 20.34 -7.03 -0.29
N THR A 46 19.85 -8.27 -0.40
CA THR A 46 19.65 -8.91 -1.67
C THR A 46 18.54 -8.07 -2.24
N SER A 47 18.92 -6.98 -2.90
CA SER A 47 18.00 -6.15 -3.65
C SER A 47 17.42 -7.12 -4.66
N LEU A 48 16.21 -7.61 -4.39
CA LEU A 48 15.48 -8.57 -5.22
C LEU A 48 15.05 -7.94 -6.55
N GLY A 49 15.83 -6.98 -7.06
CA GLY A 49 15.43 -6.00 -8.06
C GLY A 49 14.33 -5.07 -7.52
N SER A 50 14.06 -4.01 -8.26
CA SER A 50 12.78 -3.32 -8.12
C SER A 50 11.67 -4.28 -8.58
N PRO A 51 10.48 -4.34 -7.93
CA PRO A 51 9.32 -5.05 -8.45
C PRO A 51 9.00 -4.69 -9.92
N ALA A 52 9.38 -3.47 -10.33
CA ALA A 52 9.26 -2.99 -11.69
C ALA A 52 10.12 -3.72 -12.73
N ALA A 53 11.13 -4.48 -12.29
CA ALA A 53 11.98 -5.29 -13.16
C ALA A 53 11.36 -6.65 -13.51
N HIS A 54 10.26 -7.05 -12.85
CA HIS A 54 9.64 -8.35 -13.11
C HIS A 54 8.91 -8.38 -14.47
N PRO A 55 9.05 -9.44 -15.30
CA PRO A 55 8.45 -9.49 -16.65
C PRO A 55 6.93 -9.31 -16.72
N SER A 56 6.21 -9.71 -15.67
CA SER A 56 4.75 -9.55 -15.56
C SER A 56 4.32 -8.19 -15.01
N TYR A 57 5.22 -7.38 -14.45
CA TYR A 57 4.88 -6.09 -13.84
C TYR A 57 4.29 -5.08 -14.84
N PRO A 58 4.77 -4.97 -16.11
CA PRO A 58 4.21 -4.01 -17.07
C PRO A 58 2.70 -4.11 -17.26
N ALA A 59 2.11 -5.30 -17.14
CA ALA A 59 0.67 -5.52 -17.27
C ALA A 59 -0.14 -4.83 -16.16
N VAL A 60 0.39 -4.78 -14.93
CA VAL A 60 -0.30 -4.17 -13.77
C VAL A 60 0.26 -2.80 -13.39
N ALA A 61 1.37 -2.37 -13.99
CA ALA A 61 2.05 -1.13 -13.64
C ALA A 61 1.13 0.12 -13.66
N PRO A 62 0.20 0.29 -14.63
CA PRO A 62 -0.76 1.40 -14.59
C PRO A 62 -1.63 1.38 -13.34
N LEU A 63 -2.19 0.21 -12.99
CA LEU A 63 -3.03 0.03 -11.80
C LEU A 63 -2.26 0.21 -10.51
N CYS A 64 -1.04 -0.33 -10.40
CA CYS A 64 -0.21 -0.14 -9.20
C CYS A 64 0.12 1.34 -8.95
N ARG A 65 0.26 2.15 -10.01
CA ARG A 65 0.46 3.60 -9.88
C ARG A 65 -0.83 4.33 -9.51
N GLN A 66 -1.95 3.93 -10.10
CA GLN A 66 -3.26 4.54 -9.83
C GLN A 66 -3.78 4.20 -8.43
N TYR A 67 -3.49 2.99 -7.94
CA TYR A 67 -3.96 2.45 -6.67
C TYR A 67 -2.79 1.97 -5.80
N PRO A 68 -1.96 2.89 -5.28
CA PRO A 68 -0.72 2.54 -4.58
C PRO A 68 -0.95 1.71 -3.31
N THR A 69 -2.08 1.90 -2.61
CA THR A 69 -2.43 1.11 -1.42
C THR A 69 -2.78 -0.34 -1.75
N GLN A 70 -3.07 -0.66 -3.01
CA GLN A 70 -3.33 -2.02 -3.50
C GLN A 70 -2.16 -2.59 -4.29
N ALA A 71 -1.09 -1.82 -4.55
CA ALA A 71 -0.06 -2.19 -5.52
C ALA A 71 0.58 -3.57 -5.27
N SER A 72 0.89 -3.89 -4.01
CA SER A 72 1.45 -5.20 -3.65
C SER A 72 0.44 -6.32 -3.87
N ALA A 73 -0.81 -6.12 -3.44
CA ALA A 73 -1.89 -7.07 -3.62
C ALA A 73 -2.21 -7.30 -5.10
N ILE A 74 -2.35 -6.24 -5.90
CA ILE A 74 -2.59 -6.31 -7.35
C ILE A 74 -1.53 -7.18 -8.02
N PHE A 75 -0.25 -6.87 -7.77
CA PHE A 75 0.83 -7.57 -8.44
C PHE A 75 0.89 -9.04 -8.03
N GLN A 76 0.79 -9.34 -6.74
CA GLN A 76 0.85 -10.72 -6.26
C GLN A 76 -0.37 -11.54 -6.68
N THR A 77 -1.58 -10.98 -6.58
CA THR A 77 -2.79 -11.65 -7.08
C THR A 77 -2.70 -11.88 -8.59
N TYR A 78 -2.18 -10.93 -9.37
CA TYR A 78 -1.98 -11.13 -10.80
C TYR A 78 -1.00 -12.27 -11.10
N LEU A 79 0.12 -12.34 -10.37
CA LEU A 79 1.07 -13.45 -10.51
C LEU A 79 0.46 -14.79 -10.12
N ASP A 80 -0.28 -14.85 -9.02
CA ASP A 80 -0.93 -16.09 -8.57
C ASP A 80 -2.01 -16.56 -9.54
N LEU A 81 -2.85 -15.67 -10.06
CA LEU A 81 -3.87 -16.04 -11.04
C LEU A 81 -3.25 -16.47 -12.37
N LYS A 82 -2.19 -15.78 -12.82
CA LYS A 82 -1.52 -16.06 -14.09
C LYS A 82 -0.66 -17.33 -14.06
N ASN A 83 0.02 -17.58 -12.94
CA ASN A 83 0.96 -18.70 -12.78
C ASN A 83 0.39 -19.86 -11.96
N GLY A 84 -0.75 -19.67 -11.29
CA GLY A 84 -1.45 -20.67 -10.51
C GLY A 84 -1.83 -21.88 -11.37
N ALA A 85 -2.36 -22.93 -10.73
CA ALA A 85 -2.54 -24.31 -11.23
C ALA A 85 -3.44 -24.48 -12.48
N ALA A 86 -3.21 -23.69 -13.52
CA ALA A 86 -3.86 -23.69 -14.80
C ALA A 86 -5.38 -23.51 -14.72
N ALA A 87 -5.91 -22.86 -13.67
CA ALA A 87 -7.35 -22.68 -13.48
C ALA A 87 -7.94 -21.57 -14.36
N TRP A 88 -7.14 -20.56 -14.72
CA TRP A 88 -7.55 -19.37 -15.43
C TRP A 88 -7.04 -19.38 -16.88
N ASP A 89 -7.90 -18.99 -17.83
CA ASP A 89 -7.53 -18.80 -19.24
C ASP A 89 -7.44 -17.33 -19.63
N VAL A 90 -8.18 -16.46 -18.93
CA VAL A 90 -8.10 -15.01 -19.05
C VAL A 90 -7.80 -14.40 -17.68
N VAL A 91 -6.84 -13.48 -17.64
CA VAL A 91 -6.46 -12.72 -16.43
C VAL A 91 -6.08 -11.30 -16.86
N GLU A 92 -7.03 -10.38 -16.79
CA GLU A 92 -6.89 -9.01 -17.27
C GLU A 92 -6.99 -8.01 -16.11
N PRO A 93 -5.96 -7.19 -15.88
CA PRO A 93 -6.02 -6.12 -14.88
C PRO A 93 -7.07 -5.07 -15.27
N LEU A 94 -7.91 -4.67 -14.33
CA LEU A 94 -9.08 -3.81 -14.57
C LEU A 94 -9.19 -2.71 -13.51
N ALA A 95 -9.40 -1.47 -13.94
CA ALA A 95 -9.82 -0.39 -13.04
C ALA A 95 -11.34 -0.27 -13.07
N LEU A 96 -12.00 -0.60 -11.96
CA LEU A 96 -13.44 -0.42 -11.79
C LEU A 96 -13.74 1.04 -11.45
N SER A 97 -14.66 1.65 -12.20
CA SER A 97 -15.09 3.03 -11.94
C SER A 97 -16.54 3.22 -12.36
N SER A 98 -17.25 4.11 -11.66
CA SER A 98 -18.63 4.50 -11.97
C SER A 98 -18.79 5.21 -13.33
N HIS A 99 -17.70 5.78 -13.86
CA HIS A 99 -17.70 6.46 -15.15
C HIS A 99 -16.95 5.63 -16.21
N PRO A 100 -17.61 5.10 -17.25
CA PRO A 100 -17.04 4.13 -18.21
C PRO A 100 -16.01 4.72 -19.19
N GLN A 101 -15.31 5.79 -18.82
CA GLN A 101 -14.44 6.56 -19.71
C GLN A 101 -13.19 7.08 -18.98
N SER A 102 -12.36 6.17 -18.49
CA SER A 102 -10.97 6.45 -18.08
C SER A 102 -10.10 5.18 -18.20
N ALA A 103 -10.28 4.39 -19.25
CA ALA A 103 -9.44 3.21 -19.50
C ALA A 103 -8.21 3.54 -20.39
N VAL A 104 -8.19 4.67 -21.10
CA VAL A 104 -7.00 5.14 -21.85
C VAL A 104 -6.97 6.66 -21.78
N GLY A 105 -6.21 7.17 -20.84
CA GLY A 105 -6.05 8.60 -20.64
C GLY A 105 -5.58 8.79 -19.23
N GLN A 106 -4.42 9.41 -19.08
CA GLN A 106 -4.00 10.01 -17.84
C GLN A 106 -5.21 10.77 -17.27
N LYS A 107 -5.91 10.20 -16.28
CA LYS A 107 -6.38 11.03 -15.19
C LYS A 107 -5.07 11.55 -14.64
N THR A 108 -4.62 12.69 -15.18
CA THR A 108 -3.91 13.66 -14.38
C THR A 108 -4.64 13.59 -13.05
N VAL A 109 -3.96 13.06 -12.05
CA VAL A 109 -4.16 13.53 -10.68
C VAL A 109 -4.47 15.01 -10.87
N LYS A 110 -5.49 15.56 -10.20
CA LYS A 110 -5.42 16.98 -9.87
C LYS A 110 -4.16 17.14 -8.99
N GLY A 111 -2.98 16.95 -9.57
CA GLY A 111 -1.75 17.55 -9.16
C GLY A 111 -2.04 18.98 -9.51
N SER A 112 -2.60 19.68 -8.53
CA SER A 112 -2.21 21.05 -8.30
C SER A 112 -0.74 21.12 -8.67
N ASP A 113 -0.39 21.90 -9.68
CA ASP A 113 0.98 22.03 -10.15
C ASP A 113 1.87 22.33 -8.93
N LEU A 114 2.55 21.29 -8.41
CA LEU A 114 3.31 21.38 -7.17
C LEU A 114 4.63 22.12 -7.39
N SER A 115 4.91 22.55 -8.62
CA SER A 115 6.12 23.30 -8.94
C SER A 115 6.16 24.70 -8.31
N GLY A 116 5.03 25.19 -7.78
CA GLY A 116 4.91 26.51 -7.15
C GLY A 116 4.70 26.51 -5.63
N ILE A 117 4.75 25.37 -4.95
CA ILE A 117 4.56 25.32 -3.48
C ILE A 117 5.86 25.72 -2.78
N SER A 118 5.75 26.51 -1.71
CA SER A 118 6.91 26.80 -0.86
C SER A 118 7.31 25.58 -0.03
N ASP A 119 8.57 25.52 0.41
CA ASP A 119 9.08 24.43 1.25
C ASP A 119 8.22 24.23 2.51
N ALA A 120 7.75 25.32 3.12
CA ALA A 120 6.88 25.28 4.30
C ALA A 120 5.48 24.71 4.00
N GLU A 121 4.91 25.03 2.83
CA GLU A 121 3.62 24.46 2.41
C GLU A 121 3.77 22.97 2.05
N ALA A 122 4.90 22.58 1.45
CA ALA A 122 5.21 21.18 1.17
C ALA A 122 5.32 20.36 2.46
N GLU A 123 6.05 20.87 3.46
CA GLU A 123 6.17 20.24 4.78
C GLU A 123 4.82 20.09 5.47
N ALA A 124 3.99 21.13 5.46
CA ALA A 124 2.65 21.09 6.04
C ALA A 124 1.74 20.05 5.37
N LEU A 125 1.80 19.92 4.03
CA LEU A 125 1.04 18.91 3.30
C LEU A 125 1.53 17.49 3.60
N ILE A 126 2.84 17.29 3.72
CA ILE A 126 3.43 16.01 4.10
C ILE A 126 2.99 15.64 5.52
N GLU A 127 3.06 16.57 6.47
CA GLU A 127 2.67 16.34 7.85
C GLU A 127 1.17 16.04 7.96
N GLN A 128 0.32 16.78 7.25
CA GLN A 128 -1.10 16.50 7.15
C GLN A 128 -1.37 15.09 6.59
N ARG A 129 -0.61 14.67 5.56
CA ARG A 129 -0.78 13.35 4.95
C ARG A 129 -0.31 12.24 5.88
N LEU A 130 0.80 12.44 6.59
CA LEU A 130 1.30 11.52 7.62
C LEU A 130 0.33 11.39 8.80
N GLN A 131 -0.26 12.49 9.26
CA GLN A 131 -1.28 12.47 10.30
C GLN A 131 -2.54 11.71 9.84
N ALA A 132 -2.98 11.91 8.60
CA ALA A 132 -4.10 11.15 8.02
C ALA A 132 -3.78 9.65 7.87
N LEU A 133 -2.53 9.30 7.54
CA LEU A 133 -2.04 7.91 7.51
C LEU A 133 -1.99 7.29 8.90
N HIS A 134 -1.58 8.03 9.93
CA HIS A 134 -1.56 7.55 11.31
C HIS A 134 -2.96 7.40 11.91
N ALA A 135 -3.91 8.26 11.51
CA ALA A 135 -5.30 8.18 11.95
C ALA A 135 -6.11 7.12 11.16
N GLY A 136 -5.67 6.76 9.96
CA GLY A 136 -6.37 5.82 9.08
C GLY A 136 -5.68 4.45 9.01
N THR A 137 -6.34 3.40 9.51
CA THR A 137 -6.03 2.02 9.12
C THR A 137 -6.17 1.89 7.61
N GLY A 138 -5.19 1.29 6.93
CA GLY A 138 -5.09 1.25 5.46
C GLY A 138 -6.43 0.94 4.80
N ARG A 139 -7.09 1.96 4.24
CA ARG A 139 -8.40 1.81 3.60
C ARG A 139 -8.20 1.46 2.13
N LEU A 140 -9.11 0.66 1.60
CA LEU A 140 -9.13 0.28 0.19
C LEU A 140 -9.37 1.54 -0.65
N GLY A 141 -8.41 1.91 -1.49
CA GLY A 141 -8.56 3.00 -2.47
C GLY A 141 -8.17 4.41 -2.02
N VAL A 142 -8.33 4.84 -0.76
CA VAL A 142 -7.98 6.24 -0.35
C VAL A 142 -7.62 6.36 1.13
N VAL A 143 -6.71 7.30 1.47
CA VAL A 143 -6.37 7.68 2.84
C VAL A 143 -7.26 8.86 3.25
N GLY A 144 -8.32 8.58 4.00
CA GLY A 144 -9.27 9.57 4.50
C GLY A 144 -9.91 9.12 5.83
N ALA A 145 -10.30 10.07 6.67
CA ALA A 145 -10.91 9.82 7.99
C ALA A 145 -12.45 9.92 7.95
N GLY A 146 -13.08 9.50 6.84
CA GLY A 146 -14.53 9.57 6.64
C GLY A 146 -15.34 8.61 7.53
N SER A 147 -16.62 8.95 7.71
CA SER A 147 -17.64 8.08 8.30
C SER A 147 -18.05 6.99 7.28
N GLY A 148 -18.59 5.85 7.75
CA GLY A 148 -18.80 4.67 6.89
C GLY A 148 -19.66 4.85 5.63
N GLN A 149 -20.43 5.93 5.52
CA GLN A 149 -21.21 6.28 4.34
C GLN A 149 -20.39 7.10 3.34
N ASP A 150 -19.56 8.03 3.85
CA ASP A 150 -18.59 8.79 3.06
C ASP A 150 -17.61 7.86 2.33
N ASP A 151 -17.22 6.77 2.97
CA ASP A 151 -16.25 5.82 2.40
C ASP A 151 -16.79 5.00 1.21
N ALA A 152 -18.11 4.78 1.14
CA ALA A 152 -18.71 4.11 0.00
C ALA A 152 -18.80 5.05 -1.19
N GLU A 153 -19.18 6.30 -0.94
CA GLU A 153 -19.25 7.36 -1.94
C GLU A 153 -17.86 7.68 -2.50
N GLU A 154 -16.86 7.80 -1.61
CA GLU A 154 -15.46 7.96 -1.98
C GLU A 154 -14.94 6.78 -2.85
N LEU A 155 -15.35 5.54 -2.55
CA LEU A 155 -14.99 4.39 -3.37
C LEU A 155 -15.65 4.45 -4.76
N LEU A 156 -16.90 4.92 -4.86
CA LEU A 156 -17.60 5.10 -6.13
C LEU A 156 -16.95 6.21 -6.99
N GLU A 157 -16.45 7.27 -6.36
CA GLU A 157 -15.77 8.39 -7.03
C GLU A 157 -14.36 8.02 -7.52
N ASN A 158 -13.57 7.36 -6.66
CA ASN A 158 -12.18 7.05 -6.94
C ASN A 158 -12.01 5.74 -7.73
N GLY A 159 -13.00 4.86 -7.63
CA GLY A 159 -12.93 3.52 -8.20
C GLY A 159 -11.97 2.60 -7.45
N LEU A 160 -11.73 1.44 -8.04
CA LEU A 160 -11.00 0.35 -7.39
C LEU A 160 -10.18 -0.45 -8.40
N ALA A 161 -9.04 -1.00 -7.97
CA ALA A 161 -8.30 -1.96 -8.77
C ALA A 161 -8.93 -3.35 -8.64
N ALA A 162 -9.08 -4.02 -9.77
CA ALA A 162 -9.58 -5.37 -9.85
C ALA A 162 -8.79 -6.17 -10.89
N ILE A 163 -9.05 -7.47 -10.93
CA ILE A 163 -8.63 -8.35 -12.00
C ILE A 163 -9.88 -9.04 -12.51
N GLN A 164 -10.15 -8.86 -13.80
CA GLN A 164 -11.19 -9.62 -14.50
C GLN A 164 -10.56 -10.92 -14.97
N GLY A 165 -11.07 -12.03 -14.44
CA GLY A 165 -10.57 -13.35 -14.79
C GLY A 165 -11.67 -14.21 -15.41
N ARG A 166 -11.27 -15.21 -16.19
CA ARG A 166 -12.14 -16.33 -16.56
C ARG A 166 -11.42 -17.64 -16.27
N ARG A 167 -12.16 -18.59 -15.71
CA ARG A 167 -11.67 -19.96 -15.53
C ARG A 167 -11.84 -20.74 -16.83
N LYS A 168 -10.95 -21.71 -17.09
CA LYS A 168 -10.96 -22.51 -18.34
C LYS A 168 -12.31 -23.12 -18.72
N ASP A 169 -13.06 -23.58 -17.72
CA ASP A 169 -14.35 -24.24 -17.92
C ASP A 169 -15.55 -23.33 -17.60
N ALA A 170 -15.29 -22.06 -17.23
CA ALA A 170 -16.34 -21.09 -16.92
C ALA A 170 -16.74 -20.29 -18.16
N LYS A 171 -18.04 -20.03 -18.28
CA LYS A 171 -18.60 -19.18 -19.34
C LYS A 171 -18.59 -17.71 -18.95
N SER A 172 -18.71 -17.43 -17.67
CA SER A 172 -18.72 -16.09 -17.10
C SER A 172 -17.32 -15.68 -16.64
N TYR A 173 -17.09 -14.37 -16.69
CA TYR A 173 -15.95 -13.70 -16.09
C TYR A 173 -16.24 -13.43 -14.62
N GLU A 174 -15.25 -13.66 -13.77
CA GLU A 174 -15.26 -13.36 -12.35
C GLU A 174 -14.44 -12.09 -12.11
N ILE A 175 -14.88 -11.27 -11.16
CA ILE A 175 -14.13 -10.12 -10.69
C ILE A 175 -13.39 -10.49 -9.41
N VAL A 176 -12.08 -10.28 -9.40
CA VAL A 176 -11.21 -10.47 -8.24
C VAL A 176 -10.75 -9.11 -7.73
N ILE A 177 -10.97 -8.82 -6.45
CA ILE A 177 -10.51 -7.61 -5.77
C ILE A 177 -9.26 -7.95 -4.93
N PRO A 178 -8.08 -7.43 -5.27
CA PRO A 178 -6.87 -7.60 -4.48
C PRO A 178 -6.86 -6.66 -3.27
N LEU A 179 -6.62 -7.21 -2.09
CA LEU A 179 -6.50 -6.43 -0.85
C LEU A 179 -5.46 -7.01 0.09
N THR A 180 -4.84 -6.17 0.92
CA THR A 180 -3.96 -6.63 2.01
C THR A 180 -4.78 -7.05 3.22
N ILE A 181 -4.24 -7.93 4.08
CA ILE A 181 -4.92 -8.34 5.33
C ILE A 181 -5.20 -7.16 6.28
N THR A 182 -4.46 -6.07 6.13
CA THR A 182 -4.62 -4.84 6.90
C THR A 182 -5.73 -3.92 6.36
N GLN A 183 -6.28 -4.22 5.18
CA GLN A 183 -7.39 -3.47 4.60
C GLN A 183 -8.72 -3.97 5.14
N HIS A 184 -9.47 -3.05 5.74
CA HIS A 184 -10.80 -3.34 6.26
C HIS A 184 -11.87 -2.98 5.22
N LEU A 185 -12.79 -3.91 4.98
CA LEU A 185 -13.98 -3.71 4.15
C LEU A 185 -15.23 -3.58 5.02
N ARG A 186 -15.93 -2.46 4.91
CA ARG A 186 -17.26 -2.29 5.51
C ARG A 186 -18.37 -2.77 4.57
N PRO A 187 -19.55 -3.14 5.10
CA PRO A 187 -20.71 -3.51 4.27
C PRO A 187 -21.07 -2.46 3.22
N ALA A 188 -21.00 -1.16 3.54
CA ALA A 188 -21.28 -0.10 2.59
C ALA A 188 -20.29 -0.08 1.40
N GLN A 189 -19.01 -0.39 1.64
CA GLN A 189 -17.99 -0.51 0.60
C GLN A 189 -18.20 -1.76 -0.25
N LEU A 190 -18.63 -2.88 0.33
CA LEU A 190 -19.01 -4.06 -0.44
C LEU A 190 -20.17 -3.77 -1.40
N ASN A 191 -21.20 -3.04 -0.94
CA ASN A 191 -22.29 -2.60 -1.82
C ASN A 191 -21.78 -1.71 -2.95
N ALA A 192 -20.89 -0.75 -2.66
CA ALA A 192 -20.27 0.09 -3.68
C ALA A 192 -19.45 -0.73 -4.69
N ILE A 193 -18.72 -1.77 -4.25
CA ILE A 193 -18.00 -2.70 -5.14
C ILE A 193 -18.97 -3.38 -6.09
N PHE A 194 -20.09 -3.91 -5.61
CA PHE A 194 -21.10 -4.53 -6.48
C PHE A 194 -21.68 -3.52 -7.48
N SER A 195 -21.95 -2.28 -7.07
CA SER A 195 -22.40 -1.23 -7.99
C SER A 195 -21.37 -0.90 -9.08
N LEU A 196 -20.08 -0.89 -8.75
CA LEU A 196 -19.02 -0.70 -9.74
C LEU A 196 -18.92 -1.87 -10.72
N ILE A 197 -19.10 -3.11 -10.24
CA ILE A 197 -19.10 -4.32 -11.08
C ILE A 197 -20.30 -4.30 -12.03
N GLU A 198 -21.49 -3.96 -11.53
CA GLU A 198 -22.70 -3.82 -12.36
C GLU A 198 -22.52 -2.74 -13.43
N ALA A 199 -21.97 -1.58 -13.08
CA ALA A 199 -21.68 -0.51 -14.05
C ALA A 199 -20.67 -0.96 -15.12
N HIS A 200 -19.62 -1.68 -14.72
CA HIS A 200 -18.64 -2.26 -15.64
C HIS A 200 -19.30 -3.28 -16.58
N ALA A 201 -20.07 -4.21 -16.06
CA ALA A 201 -20.79 -5.22 -16.83
C ALA A 201 -21.75 -4.58 -17.85
N ALA A 202 -22.48 -3.53 -17.46
CA ALA A 202 -23.36 -2.79 -18.35
C ALA A 202 -22.63 -2.03 -19.47
N SER A 203 -21.35 -1.69 -19.26
CA SER A 203 -20.51 -1.00 -20.26
C SER A 203 -19.79 -1.95 -21.22
N CYS A 204 -19.76 -3.25 -20.93
CA CYS A 204 -19.07 -4.25 -21.71
C CYS A 204 -19.79 -4.59 -23.02
N ALA A 205 -19.03 -5.00 -24.02
CA ALA A 205 -19.57 -5.41 -25.32
C ALA A 205 -20.48 -6.66 -25.18
N PRO A 206 -21.50 -6.80 -26.05
CA PRO A 206 -22.36 -7.98 -26.06
C PRO A 206 -21.53 -9.26 -26.25
N GLY A 207 -21.61 -10.20 -25.30
CA GLY A 207 -20.88 -11.48 -25.34
C GLY A 207 -19.85 -11.68 -24.22
N LEU A 208 -19.59 -10.64 -23.39
CA LEU A 208 -18.88 -10.79 -22.12
C LEU A 208 -19.90 -10.94 -21.00
N ASP A 209 -20.11 -12.17 -20.54
CA ASP A 209 -20.95 -12.47 -19.38
C ASP A 209 -20.12 -12.28 -18.11
N ILE A 210 -20.40 -11.24 -17.32
CA ILE A 210 -19.67 -10.96 -16.07
C ILE A 210 -20.58 -11.36 -14.90
N ASP A 211 -20.06 -12.17 -13.98
CA ASP A 211 -20.76 -12.49 -12.75
C ASP A 211 -20.82 -11.25 -11.86
N THR A 212 -22.01 -10.67 -11.73
CA THR A 212 -22.28 -9.53 -10.84
C THR A 212 -22.82 -9.95 -9.48
N ALA A 213 -23.17 -11.24 -9.31
CA ALA A 213 -23.72 -11.76 -8.06
C ALA A 213 -22.61 -12.15 -7.08
N HIS A 214 -21.41 -12.45 -7.57
CA HIS A 214 -20.25 -12.84 -6.75
C HIS A 214 -19.03 -11.99 -7.06
N VAL A 215 -18.26 -11.71 -6.01
CA VAL A 215 -16.92 -11.13 -6.13
C VAL A 215 -15.93 -11.97 -5.34
N LEU A 216 -14.76 -12.20 -5.92
CA LEU A 216 -13.66 -12.87 -5.24
C LEU A 216 -12.77 -11.84 -4.55
N LEU A 217 -12.57 -11.98 -3.25
CA LEU A 217 -11.62 -11.20 -2.47
C LEU A 217 -10.31 -11.96 -2.38
N ALA A 218 -9.23 -11.43 -2.94
CA ALA A 218 -7.88 -11.99 -2.85
C ALA A 218 -7.10 -11.24 -1.76
N ILE A 219 -7.01 -11.85 -0.58
CA ILE A 219 -6.39 -11.25 0.60
C ILE A 219 -4.93 -11.68 0.69
N ILE A 220 -4.00 -10.72 0.62
CA ILE A 220 -2.57 -10.96 0.79
C ILE A 220 -2.12 -10.71 2.24
N ALA A 221 -1.44 -11.70 2.81
CA ALA A 221 -0.73 -11.58 4.07
C ALA A 221 0.71 -11.06 3.87
N PRO A 222 1.38 -10.51 4.91
CA PRO A 222 2.74 -9.96 4.79
C PRO A 222 3.81 -10.96 4.33
N ASP A 223 3.58 -12.25 4.51
CA ASP A 223 4.44 -13.34 4.04
C ASP A 223 4.19 -13.73 2.57
N SER A 224 3.39 -12.93 1.84
CA SER A 224 2.93 -13.17 0.48
C SER A 224 1.96 -14.34 0.30
N THR A 225 1.41 -14.90 1.38
CA THR A 225 0.31 -15.86 1.28
C THR A 225 -0.95 -15.18 0.75
N LEU A 226 -1.61 -15.79 -0.23
CA LEU A 226 -2.89 -15.35 -0.78
C LEU A 226 -4.02 -16.29 -0.34
N VAL A 227 -5.13 -15.71 0.11
CA VAL A 227 -6.37 -16.44 0.44
C VAL A 227 -7.52 -15.82 -0.33
N TYR A 228 -8.35 -16.67 -0.93
CA TYR A 228 -9.50 -16.27 -1.73
C TYR A 228 -10.80 -16.51 -0.97
N TYR A 229 -11.64 -15.47 -0.87
CA TYR A 229 -13.00 -15.55 -0.34
C TYR A 229 -14.01 -15.16 -1.40
N VAL A 230 -15.07 -15.94 -1.54
CA VAL A 230 -16.22 -15.55 -2.37
C VAL A 230 -17.19 -14.77 -1.50
N VAL A 231 -17.56 -13.58 -1.96
CA VAL A 231 -18.60 -12.76 -1.34
C VAL A 231 -19.75 -12.64 -2.33
N SER A 232 -20.96 -12.95 -1.87
CA SER A 232 -22.18 -12.85 -2.66
C SER A 232 -22.92 -11.55 -2.38
N GLN A 233 -23.56 -11.00 -3.41
CA GLN A 233 -24.47 -9.87 -3.27
C GLN A 233 -25.63 -10.24 -2.32
N GLY A 234 -26.01 -9.31 -1.45
CA GLY A 234 -27.10 -9.55 -0.48
C GLY A 234 -26.71 -10.37 0.75
N MET A 235 -25.41 -10.63 0.97
CA MET A 235 -24.94 -11.28 2.20
C MET A 235 -25.32 -10.45 3.44
N VAL A 236 -26.15 -11.01 4.30
CA VAL A 236 -26.56 -10.42 5.58
C VAL A 236 -25.76 -11.01 6.74
N LYS A 237 -25.58 -10.22 7.80
CA LYS A 237 -24.95 -10.71 9.04
C LYS A 237 -25.70 -11.97 9.52
N PRO A 238 -25.00 -13.05 9.91
CA PRO A 238 -25.63 -14.20 10.53
C PRO A 238 -26.43 -13.77 11.76
N VAL A 239 -27.72 -14.08 11.76
CA VAL A 239 -28.57 -13.89 12.94
C VAL A 239 -28.34 -15.11 13.83
N ASN A 240 -27.73 -14.89 15.00
CA ASN A 240 -27.63 -15.90 16.06
C ASN A 240 -28.78 -15.71 17.05
#